data_AF-A0XXW1-F1
#
_entry.id   AF-A0XXW1-F1
#
_cell.length_a   1.000
_cell.length_b   1.000
_cell.length_c   1.000
_cell.angle_alpha   90.00
_cell.angle_beta   90.00
_cell.angle_gamma   90.00
#
_symmetry.space_group_name_H-M   'P 1'
#
loop_
_entity.id
_entity.type
_entity.pdbx_description
1 polymer ?
#
loop_
_entity_poly.entity_id
_entity_poly.type
_entity_poly.pdbx_seq_one_letter_code
_entity_poly.pdbx_strand_id
1 'polypeptide(L)'
;MFKTLTQGKHTILSHPDYFNLVDINWFDATYWQKQNKIVGAKKGRATAWFFKHDDLTAVLRHYWRGGLVGKVLSDQYLYPGLKNTRVCKEFSLMVKLIELGLNVPKPIAAKVSQSGLIYRGDIITEAIKGAKSLLDVLIERPLTEGELKRIANTIALFHNKGVYHADLNINNILFNEDGDVYIIDFDRGELKVPNPQWQQSNMARLKRSFLKEQGRNSVFNWQSNDWKTLNALYSQKLSA
;
A
#
# COMPACT_ATOMS: atom_id res chain seq x y z
N MET A 1 16.87 -11.15 5.48
CA MET A 1 17.13 -11.02 4.02
C MET A 1 16.09 -11.85 3.28
N PHE A 2 15.33 -11.28 2.33
CA PHE A 2 14.34 -12.04 1.56
C PHE A 2 15.03 -13.02 0.62
N LYS A 3 14.35 -14.11 0.27
CA LYS A 3 14.88 -15.16 -0.59
C LYS A 3 14.41 -14.94 -2.03
N THR A 4 15.27 -15.30 -2.98
CA THR A 4 15.00 -15.13 -4.41
C THR A 4 14.99 -16.48 -5.11
N LEU A 5 13.98 -16.71 -5.95
CA LEU A 5 13.88 -17.87 -6.83
C LEU A 5 13.71 -17.40 -8.27
N THR A 6 14.48 -17.95 -9.21
CA THR A 6 14.33 -17.66 -10.63
C THR A 6 13.81 -18.90 -11.35
N GLN A 7 12.72 -18.75 -12.10
CA GLN A 7 12.12 -19.80 -12.92
C GLN A 7 11.83 -19.25 -14.32
N GLY A 8 12.66 -19.65 -15.29
CA GLY A 8 12.60 -19.11 -16.65
C GLY A 8 12.74 -17.58 -16.66
N LYS A 9 11.70 -16.89 -17.15
CA LYS A 9 11.65 -15.43 -17.26
C LYS A 9 11.17 -14.72 -15.98
N HIS A 10 10.85 -15.48 -14.94
CA HIS A 10 10.26 -14.98 -13.71
C HIS A 10 11.28 -15.00 -12.57
N THR A 11 11.40 -13.89 -11.86
CA THR A 11 12.12 -13.81 -10.60
C THR A 11 11.13 -13.52 -9.49
N ILE A 12 11.08 -14.39 -8.49
CA ILE A 12 10.21 -14.28 -7.32
C ILE A 12 11.08 -13.90 -6.11
N LEU A 13 10.65 -12.89 -5.37
CA LEU A 13 11.19 -12.50 -4.08
C LEU A 13 10.17 -12.88 -3.02
N SER A 14 10.56 -13.64 -2.00
CA SER A 14 9.65 -14.07 -0.94
C SER A 14 10.19 -13.67 0.43
N HIS A 15 9.27 -13.23 1.30
CA HIS A 15 9.60 -13.00 2.70
C HIS A 15 9.95 -14.36 3.34
N PRO A 16 10.96 -14.43 4.24
CA PRO A 16 11.48 -15.69 4.76
C PRO A 16 10.40 -16.68 5.24
N ASP A 17 9.40 -16.17 5.96
CA ASP A 17 8.28 -16.93 6.52
C ASP A 17 7.42 -17.66 5.46
N TYR A 18 7.40 -17.19 4.20
CA TYR A 18 6.56 -17.78 3.13
C TYR A 18 7.38 -18.42 2.01
N PHE A 19 8.71 -18.47 2.12
CA PHE A 19 9.56 -18.93 1.01
C PHE A 19 9.22 -20.34 0.52
N ASN A 20 8.87 -21.25 1.44
CA ASN A 20 8.50 -22.63 1.10
C ASN A 20 7.02 -22.77 0.69
N LEU A 21 6.21 -21.72 0.82
CA LEU A 21 4.77 -21.72 0.51
C LEU A 21 4.46 -21.09 -0.85
N VAL A 22 5.23 -20.06 -1.23
CA VAL A 22 4.95 -19.26 -2.43
C VAL A 22 5.25 -20.06 -3.69
N ASP A 23 4.22 -20.23 -4.52
CA ASP A 23 4.31 -20.82 -5.85
C ASP A 23 4.09 -19.75 -6.93
N ILE A 24 4.65 -19.96 -8.13
CA ILE A 24 4.53 -19.00 -9.24
C ILE A 24 3.08 -18.72 -9.65
N ASN A 25 2.19 -19.71 -9.48
CA ASN A 25 0.77 -19.57 -9.82
C ASN A 25 0.03 -18.65 -8.84
N TRP A 26 0.60 -18.34 -7.66
CA TRP A 26 0.01 -17.39 -6.71
C TRP A 26 -0.14 -15.98 -7.31
N PHE A 27 0.65 -15.67 -8.34
CA PHE A 27 0.62 -14.40 -9.05
C PHE A 27 -0.36 -14.39 -10.24
N ASP A 28 -1.32 -15.33 -10.29
CA ASP A 28 -2.38 -15.39 -11.29
C ASP A 28 -3.75 -15.44 -10.58
N ALA A 29 -4.57 -14.40 -10.79
CA ALA A 29 -5.91 -14.36 -10.21
C ALA A 29 -6.82 -15.48 -10.75
N THR A 30 -6.62 -15.92 -12.00
CA THR A 30 -7.41 -17.01 -12.60
C THR A 30 -7.09 -18.36 -11.97
N TYR A 31 -5.84 -18.57 -11.54
CA TYR A 31 -5.45 -19.77 -10.78
C TYR A 31 -6.22 -19.87 -9.47
N TRP A 32 -6.33 -18.77 -8.73
CA TRP A 32 -7.12 -18.73 -7.49
C TRP A 32 -8.61 -18.84 -7.73
N GLN A 33 -9.12 -18.24 -8.81
CA GLN A 33 -10.53 -18.31 -9.17
C GLN A 33 -10.96 -19.74 -9.51
N LYS A 34 -10.16 -20.49 -10.29
CA LYS A 34 -10.43 -21.89 -10.63
C LYS A 34 -10.51 -22.81 -9.40
N GLN A 35 -9.86 -22.42 -8.30
CA GLN A 35 -9.89 -23.15 -7.03
C GLN A 35 -10.96 -22.64 -6.06
N ASN A 36 -11.81 -21.69 -6.45
CA ASN A 36 -12.76 -21.00 -5.57
C ASN A 36 -12.09 -20.36 -4.34
N LYS A 37 -10.85 -19.87 -4.49
CA LYS A 37 -10.07 -19.24 -3.41
C LYS A 37 -10.12 -17.71 -3.41
N ILE A 38 -10.71 -17.07 -4.43
CA ILE A 38 -10.95 -15.62 -4.42
C ILE A 38 -12.08 -15.32 -3.44
N VAL A 39 -11.80 -14.51 -2.43
CA VAL A 39 -12.77 -14.11 -1.38
C VAL A 39 -13.23 -12.67 -1.50
N GLY A 40 -12.63 -11.89 -2.41
CA GLY A 40 -13.01 -10.51 -2.66
C GLY A 40 -12.18 -9.85 -3.74
N ALA A 41 -12.64 -8.68 -4.19
CA ALA A 41 -11.89 -7.83 -5.10
C ALA A 41 -12.19 -6.36 -4.83
N LYS A 42 -11.16 -5.53 -4.73
CA LYS A 42 -11.31 -4.07 -4.71
C LYS A 42 -11.06 -3.53 -6.11
N LYS A 43 -12.12 -3.05 -6.78
CA LYS A 43 -12.04 -2.47 -8.12
C LYS A 43 -11.58 -1.02 -8.03
N GLY A 44 -10.66 -0.64 -8.91
CA GLY A 44 -10.09 0.70 -9.03
C GLY A 44 -9.38 0.84 -10.37
N ARG A 45 -8.31 1.65 -10.44
CA ARG A 45 -7.45 1.67 -11.64
C ARG A 45 -6.83 0.30 -11.95
N ALA A 46 -6.54 -0.44 -10.89
CA ALA A 46 -6.06 -1.81 -10.90
C ALA A 46 -6.91 -2.61 -9.93
N THR A 47 -7.27 -3.85 -10.29
CA THR A 47 -8.01 -4.72 -9.37
C THR A 47 -7.04 -5.33 -8.36
N ALA A 48 -7.32 -5.16 -7.08
CA ALA A 48 -6.68 -5.91 -6.02
C ALA A 48 -7.53 -7.16 -5.70
N TRP A 49 -6.95 -8.34 -5.86
CA TRP A 49 -7.63 -9.62 -5.68
C TRP A 49 -7.32 -10.18 -4.29
N PHE A 50 -8.35 -10.45 -3.51
CA PHE A 50 -8.20 -11.09 -2.20
C PHE A 50 -8.39 -12.59 -2.38
N PHE A 51 -7.44 -13.38 -1.90
CA PHE A 51 -7.53 -14.84 -1.93
C PHE A 51 -7.22 -15.45 -0.57
N LYS A 52 -7.78 -16.63 -0.30
CA LYS A 52 -7.52 -17.41 0.90
C LYS A 52 -6.78 -18.70 0.55
N HIS A 53 -5.70 -18.97 1.26
CA HIS A 53 -4.92 -20.20 1.17
C HIS A 53 -4.64 -20.69 2.59
N ASP A 54 -5.30 -21.77 3.00
CA ASP A 54 -5.33 -22.24 4.39
C ASP A 54 -5.75 -21.11 5.35
N ASP A 55 -4.96 -20.81 6.39
CA ASP A 55 -5.23 -19.73 7.34
C ASP A 55 -4.79 -18.34 6.84
N LEU A 56 -4.12 -18.29 5.70
CA LEU A 56 -3.63 -17.04 5.11
C LEU A 56 -4.70 -16.39 4.23
N THR A 57 -5.00 -15.12 4.50
CA THR A 57 -5.73 -14.25 3.56
C THR A 57 -4.75 -13.23 2.98
N ALA A 58 -4.65 -13.17 1.65
CA ALA A 58 -3.66 -12.38 0.95
C ALA A 58 -4.28 -11.52 -0.15
N VAL A 59 -3.56 -10.47 -0.54
CA VAL A 59 -3.94 -9.51 -1.56
C VAL A 59 -2.93 -9.55 -2.70
N LEU A 60 -3.37 -9.96 -3.88
CA LEU A 60 -2.60 -9.92 -5.13
C LEU A 60 -2.87 -8.60 -5.86
N ARG A 61 -1.79 -7.87 -6.19
CA ARG A 61 -1.81 -6.66 -7.02
C ARG A 61 -0.87 -6.79 -8.20
N HIS A 62 -1.36 -6.45 -9.39
CA HIS A 62 -0.55 -6.28 -10.59
C HIS A 62 -0.14 -4.80 -10.75
N TYR A 63 1.09 -4.55 -11.20
CA TYR A 63 1.58 -3.18 -11.40
C TYR A 63 1.12 -2.65 -12.74
N TRP A 64 0.31 -1.59 -12.70
CA TRP A 64 -0.13 -0.86 -13.87
C TRP A 64 0.52 0.52 -13.94
N ARG A 65 0.86 0.95 -15.16
CA ARG A 65 1.35 2.29 -15.45
C ARG A 65 0.21 3.29 -15.36
N GLY A 66 0.45 4.37 -14.62
CA GLY A 66 -0.39 5.56 -14.65
C GLY A 66 0.05 6.56 -15.72
N GLY A 67 -0.74 7.62 -15.91
CA GLY A 67 -0.43 8.72 -16.82
C GLY A 67 -0.70 8.39 -18.30
N LEU A 68 -0.35 9.32 -19.20
CA LEU A 68 -0.61 9.19 -20.64
C LEU A 68 0.10 7.96 -21.25
N VAL A 69 1.29 7.61 -20.75
CA VAL A 69 2.01 6.41 -21.17
C VAL A 69 1.23 5.13 -20.83
N GLY A 70 0.51 5.11 -19.70
CA GLY A 70 -0.34 3.99 -19.28
C GLY A 70 -1.53 3.72 -20.20
N LYS A 71 -1.91 4.69 -21.06
CA LYS A 71 -2.98 4.49 -22.07
C LYS A 71 -2.50 3.68 -23.29
N VAL A 72 -1.18 3.60 -23.51
CA VAL A 72 -0.56 2.87 -24.64
C VAL A 72 0.19 1.64 -24.14
N LEU A 73 0.90 1.75 -23.01
CA LEU A 73 1.63 0.68 -22.34
C LEU A 73 1.12 0.55 -20.91
N SER A 74 0.17 -0.35 -20.72
CA SER A 74 -0.58 -0.46 -19.46
C SER A 74 0.21 -1.15 -18.35
N ASP A 75 1.04 -2.15 -18.62
CA ASP A 75 1.73 -2.98 -17.61
C ASP A 75 3.25 -3.15 -17.83
N GLN A 76 3.78 -2.62 -18.93
CA GLN A 76 5.16 -2.84 -19.34
C GLN A 76 6.10 -1.74 -18.86
N TYR A 77 7.22 -2.10 -18.23
CA TYR A 77 8.25 -1.16 -17.77
C TYR A 77 9.61 -1.50 -18.37
N LEU A 78 10.47 -0.50 -18.60
CA LEU A 78 11.88 -0.76 -18.94
C LEU A 78 12.54 -1.47 -17.75
N TYR A 79 13.37 -2.49 -17.99
CA TYR A 79 14.05 -3.28 -16.96
C TYR A 79 15.45 -2.71 -16.63
N PRO A 80 15.60 -1.96 -15.53
CA PRO A 80 16.88 -1.39 -15.08
C PRO A 80 17.71 -2.37 -14.21
N GLY A 81 17.39 -3.67 -14.24
CA GLY A 81 17.86 -4.66 -13.27
C GLY A 81 16.91 -4.84 -12.08
N LEU A 82 16.92 -6.05 -11.51
CA LEU A 82 15.96 -6.53 -10.50
C LEU A 82 15.74 -5.55 -9.34
N LYS A 83 16.83 -5.15 -8.67
CA LYS A 83 16.81 -4.25 -7.50
C LYS A 83 16.22 -2.87 -7.81
N ASN A 84 16.26 -2.48 -9.08
CA ASN A 84 15.80 -1.19 -9.54
C ASN A 84 14.35 -1.21 -10.06
N THR A 85 13.72 -2.38 -10.16
CA THR A 85 12.28 -2.51 -10.48
C THR A 85 11.42 -1.92 -9.36
N ARG A 86 10.25 -1.37 -9.71
CA ARG A 86 9.32 -0.78 -8.74
C ARG A 86 8.87 -1.78 -7.69
N VAL A 87 8.50 -2.97 -8.15
CA VAL A 87 8.02 -4.04 -7.27
C VAL A 87 9.10 -4.50 -6.28
N CYS A 88 10.36 -4.65 -6.72
CA CYS A 88 11.45 -5.00 -5.81
C CYS A 88 11.72 -3.89 -4.78
N LYS A 89 11.65 -2.62 -5.19
CA LYS A 89 11.81 -1.47 -4.29
C LYS A 89 10.70 -1.41 -3.24
N GLU A 90 9.45 -1.54 -3.67
CA GLU A 90 8.30 -1.55 -2.75
C GLU A 90 8.35 -2.74 -1.79
N PHE A 91 8.62 -3.94 -2.30
CA PHE A 91 8.75 -5.14 -1.46
C PHE A 91 9.86 -4.97 -0.42
N SER A 92 11.05 -4.52 -0.85
CA SER A 92 12.19 -4.30 0.07
C SER A 92 11.89 -3.20 1.09
N LEU A 93 11.20 -2.14 0.69
CA LEU A 93 10.77 -1.07 1.58
C LEU A 93 9.81 -1.62 2.63
N MET A 94 8.75 -2.33 2.24
CA MET A 94 7.77 -2.88 3.19
C MET A 94 8.41 -3.82 4.21
N VAL A 95 9.33 -4.70 3.79
CA VAL A 95 10.12 -5.53 4.74
C VAL A 95 10.84 -4.64 5.75
N LYS A 96 11.47 -3.56 5.28
CA LYS A 96 12.19 -2.64 6.18
C LYS A 96 11.26 -1.88 7.11
N LEU A 97 10.07 -1.47 6.66
CA LEU A 97 9.10 -0.76 7.50
C LEU A 97 8.59 -1.64 8.65
N ILE A 98 8.42 -2.95 8.42
CA ILE A 98 8.07 -3.92 9.48
C ILE A 98 9.21 -4.04 10.50
N GLU A 99 10.46 -4.12 10.07
CA GLU A 99 11.62 -4.11 10.97
C GLU A 99 11.69 -2.84 11.84
N LEU A 100 11.14 -1.72 11.34
CA LEU A 100 11.03 -0.46 12.08
C LEU A 100 9.82 -0.39 13.02
N GLY A 101 9.02 -1.47 13.11
CA GLY A 101 7.82 -1.55 13.95
C GLY A 101 6.64 -0.72 13.41
N LEU A 102 6.57 -0.52 12.09
CA LEU A 102 5.52 0.28 11.46
C LEU A 102 4.37 -0.59 10.95
N ASN A 103 3.15 -0.07 11.10
CA ASN A 103 1.92 -0.72 10.66
C ASN A 103 1.77 -0.64 9.14
N VAL A 104 2.36 -1.60 8.44
CA VAL A 104 2.20 -1.83 7.00
C VAL A 104 1.75 -3.27 6.75
N PRO A 105 1.13 -3.58 5.60
CA PRO A 105 0.83 -4.97 5.24
C PRO A 105 2.11 -5.79 5.17
N LYS A 106 2.09 -6.99 5.75
CA LYS A 106 3.22 -7.90 5.65
C LYS A 106 3.41 -8.36 4.21
N PRO A 107 4.56 -8.10 3.56
CA PRO A 107 4.78 -8.57 2.21
C PRO A 107 5.03 -10.08 2.24
N ILE A 108 4.30 -10.81 1.39
CA ILE A 108 4.46 -12.26 1.23
C ILE A 108 5.49 -12.52 0.14
N ALA A 109 5.22 -12.00 -1.06
CA ALA A 109 6.10 -12.17 -2.20
C ALA A 109 5.91 -11.09 -3.27
N ALA A 110 6.91 -10.94 -4.12
CA ALA A 110 6.90 -10.12 -5.32
C ALA A 110 7.42 -10.93 -6.50
N LYS A 111 6.90 -10.66 -7.69
CA LYS A 111 7.35 -11.31 -8.93
C LYS A 111 7.70 -10.26 -9.96
N VAL A 112 8.83 -10.46 -10.62
CA VAL A 112 9.26 -9.73 -11.82
C VAL A 112 9.23 -10.70 -12.99
N SER A 113 8.48 -10.36 -14.03
CA SER A 113 8.44 -11.14 -15.28
C SER A 113 9.16 -10.36 -16.37
N GLN A 114 10.36 -10.80 -16.77
CA GLN A 114 11.21 -10.10 -17.73
C GLN A 114 11.01 -10.64 -19.15
N SER A 115 11.09 -9.78 -20.16
CA SER A 115 11.17 -10.15 -21.57
C SER A 115 12.05 -9.13 -22.29
N GLY A 116 13.31 -9.48 -22.54
CA GLY A 116 14.31 -8.55 -23.05
C GLY A 116 14.50 -7.34 -22.11
N LEU A 117 14.29 -6.14 -22.64
CA LEU A 117 14.38 -4.88 -21.89
C LEU A 117 13.09 -4.51 -21.16
N ILE A 118 12.05 -5.34 -21.21
CA ILE A 118 10.74 -5.06 -20.59
C ILE A 118 10.55 -5.95 -19.36
N TYR A 119 9.92 -5.42 -18.32
CA TYR A 119 9.40 -6.21 -17.20
C TYR A 119 7.96 -5.86 -16.83
N ARG A 120 7.30 -6.81 -16.18
CA ARG A 120 6.01 -6.68 -15.48
C ARG A 120 6.19 -7.06 -14.01
N GLY A 121 5.40 -6.46 -13.13
CA GLY A 121 5.50 -6.66 -11.69
C GLY A 121 4.20 -7.10 -11.06
N ASP A 122 4.27 -8.01 -10.10
CA ASP A 122 3.17 -8.43 -9.25
C ASP A 122 3.63 -8.46 -7.80
N ILE A 123 2.75 -8.10 -6.86
CA ILE A 123 3.04 -8.16 -5.43
C ILE A 123 1.88 -8.79 -4.66
N ILE A 124 2.25 -9.57 -3.65
CA ILE A 124 1.34 -10.25 -2.73
C ILE A 124 1.67 -9.79 -1.32
N THR A 125 0.68 -9.27 -0.62
CA THR A 125 0.76 -8.91 0.81
C THR A 125 -0.29 -9.67 1.60
N GLU A 126 -0.10 -9.82 2.90
CA GLU A 126 -1.20 -10.21 3.78
C GLU A 126 -2.33 -9.18 3.72
N ALA A 127 -3.57 -9.67 3.81
CA ALA A 127 -4.72 -8.80 4.01
C ALA A 127 -4.75 -8.34 5.47
N ILE A 128 -4.97 -7.05 5.69
CA ILE A 128 -5.23 -6.54 7.04
C ILE A 128 -6.64 -6.97 7.43
N LYS A 129 -6.75 -7.68 8.57
CA LYS A 129 -8.01 -8.26 9.03
C LYS A 129 -9.02 -7.17 9.39
N GLY A 130 -10.25 -7.33 8.89
CA GLY A 130 -11.33 -6.37 9.10
C GLY A 130 -11.09 -4.98 8.49
N ALA A 131 -10.13 -4.85 7.56
CA ALA A 131 -9.69 -3.53 7.13
C ALA A 131 -10.77 -2.71 6.43
N LYS A 132 -10.99 -1.49 6.92
CA LYS A 132 -11.76 -0.45 6.24
C LYS A 132 -10.89 0.75 5.93
N SER A 133 -11.00 1.30 4.72
CA SER A 133 -10.25 2.51 4.39
C SER A 133 -10.85 3.73 5.07
N LEU A 134 -10.04 4.75 5.31
CA LEU A 134 -10.49 6.02 5.87
C LEU A 134 -11.56 6.68 4.98
N LEU A 135 -11.49 6.50 3.66
CA LEU A 135 -12.58 6.90 2.76
C LEU A 135 -13.89 6.16 3.10
N ASP A 136 -13.85 4.83 3.19
CA ASP A 136 -15.04 4.01 3.45
C ASP A 136 -15.69 4.41 4.79
N VAL A 137 -14.87 4.62 5.84
CA VAL A 137 -15.35 5.10 7.14
C VAL A 137 -16.04 6.46 7.01
N LEU A 138 -15.45 7.41 6.28
CA LEU A 138 -16.00 8.76 6.14
C LEU A 138 -17.26 8.83 5.27
N ILE A 139 -17.48 7.86 4.38
CA ILE A 139 -18.76 7.72 3.67
C ILE A 139 -19.85 7.26 4.64
N GLU A 140 -19.53 6.35 5.55
CA GLU A 140 -20.48 5.79 6.51
C GLU A 140 -20.77 6.72 7.71
N ARG A 141 -19.75 7.37 8.28
CA ARG A 141 -19.88 8.14 9.54
C ARG A 141 -18.75 9.16 9.76
N PRO A 142 -18.91 10.15 10.64
CA PRO A 142 -17.81 11.00 11.08
C PRO A 142 -16.74 10.20 11.85
N LEU A 143 -15.53 10.76 11.91
CA LEU A 143 -14.44 10.24 12.73
C LEU A 143 -14.61 10.69 14.18
N THR A 144 -14.21 9.83 15.10
CA THR A 144 -14.03 10.21 16.50
C THR A 144 -12.71 10.94 16.70
N GLU A 145 -12.59 11.71 17.80
CA GLU A 145 -11.32 12.35 18.18
C GLU A 145 -10.19 11.32 18.39
N GLY A 146 -10.53 10.15 18.96
CA GLY A 146 -9.57 9.05 19.14
C GLY A 146 -9.02 8.52 17.82
N GLU A 147 -9.85 8.41 16.78
CA GLU A 147 -9.43 7.99 15.44
C GLU A 147 -8.54 9.05 14.77
N LEU A 148 -8.90 10.34 14.88
CA LEU A 148 -8.06 11.45 14.40
C LEU A 148 -6.67 11.41 15.04
N LYS A 149 -6.61 11.17 16.35
CA LYS A 149 -5.36 11.02 17.10
C LYS A 149 -4.54 9.82 16.65
N ARG A 150 -5.16 8.65 16.43
CA ARG A 150 -4.47 7.46 15.91
C ARG A 150 -3.91 7.72 14.51
N ILE A 151 -4.67 8.32 13.59
CA ILE A 151 -4.19 8.67 12.25
C ILE A 151 -3.00 9.62 12.33
N ALA A 152 -3.14 10.72 13.09
CA ALA A 152 -2.09 11.71 13.25
C ALA A 152 -0.80 11.11 13.82
N ASN A 153 -0.91 10.29 14.85
CA ASN A 153 0.22 9.62 15.49
C ASN A 153 0.92 8.65 14.55
N THR A 154 0.17 7.85 13.79
CA THR A 154 0.74 6.91 12.83
C THR A 154 1.49 7.64 11.73
N ILE A 155 0.91 8.69 11.13
CA ILE A 155 1.61 9.47 10.10
C ILE A 155 2.87 10.14 10.66
N ALA A 156 2.79 10.73 11.87
CA ALA A 156 3.95 11.33 12.53
C ALA A 156 5.06 10.30 12.80
N LEU A 157 4.71 9.10 13.27
CA LEU A 157 5.67 8.01 13.49
C LEU A 157 6.38 7.62 12.18
N PHE A 158 5.63 7.45 11.09
CA PHE A 158 6.21 7.17 9.77
C PHE A 158 7.16 8.28 9.33
N HIS A 159 6.75 9.54 9.45
CA HIS A 159 7.57 10.68 9.07
C HIS A 159 8.82 10.85 9.94
N ASN A 160 8.74 10.58 11.25
CA ASN A 160 9.88 10.58 12.18
C ASN A 160 10.88 9.45 11.87
N LYS A 161 10.39 8.30 11.38
CA LYS A 161 11.24 7.22 10.86
C LYS A 161 11.74 7.47 9.42
N GLY A 162 11.45 8.63 8.85
CA GLY A 162 11.92 9.02 7.52
C GLY A 162 11.12 8.42 6.36
N VAL A 163 9.93 7.87 6.60
CA VAL A 163 9.13 7.23 5.56
C VAL A 163 8.42 8.28 4.72
N TYR A 164 8.82 8.39 3.46
CA TYR A 164 8.14 9.20 2.45
C TYR A 164 7.17 8.32 1.64
N HIS A 165 5.90 8.74 1.58
CA HIS A 165 4.87 8.03 0.83
C HIS A 165 4.46 8.83 -0.43
N ALA A 166 4.76 8.32 -1.62
CA ALA A 166 4.55 9.08 -2.86
C ALA A 166 3.08 9.39 -3.17
N ASP A 167 2.15 8.59 -2.66
CA ASP A 167 0.70 8.78 -2.84
C ASP A 167 -0.12 8.71 -1.55
N LEU A 168 0.31 9.38 -0.48
CA LEU A 168 -0.43 9.39 0.79
C LEU A 168 -1.82 10.01 0.60
N ASN A 169 -2.87 9.21 0.78
CA ASN A 169 -4.26 9.60 0.59
C ASN A 169 -5.20 8.75 1.47
N ILE A 170 -6.45 9.17 1.64
CA ILE A 170 -7.43 8.51 2.53
C ILE A 170 -7.87 7.10 2.09
N ASN A 171 -7.59 6.65 0.86
CA ASN A 171 -7.80 5.25 0.47
C ASN A 171 -6.66 4.34 0.94
N ASN A 172 -5.48 4.92 1.15
CA ASN A 172 -4.26 4.23 1.54
C ASN A 172 -4.02 4.23 3.06
N ILE A 173 -4.96 4.78 3.82
CA ILE A 173 -5.00 4.72 5.29
C ILE A 173 -6.15 3.78 5.64
N LEU A 174 -5.85 2.70 6.36
CA LEU A 174 -6.82 1.70 6.77
C LEU A 174 -6.90 1.63 8.29
N PHE A 175 -8.09 1.32 8.80
CA PHE A 175 -8.28 0.81 10.17
C PHE A 175 -8.44 -0.70 10.11
N ASN A 176 -7.72 -1.45 10.95
CA ASN A 176 -8.02 -2.87 11.18
C ASN A 176 -9.24 -3.03 12.11
N GLU A 177 -9.61 -4.27 12.42
CA GLU A 177 -10.71 -4.58 13.35
C GLU A 177 -10.52 -4.03 14.78
N ASP A 178 -9.27 -3.87 15.24
CA ASP A 178 -8.92 -3.33 16.55
C ASP A 178 -8.88 -1.78 16.57
N GLY A 179 -9.04 -1.14 15.41
CA GLY A 179 -8.96 0.31 15.26
C GLY A 179 -7.55 0.88 15.13
N ASP A 180 -6.54 0.02 14.95
CA ASP A 180 -5.17 0.40 14.59
C ASP A 180 -5.08 0.91 13.16
N VAL A 181 -4.25 1.93 12.97
CA VAL A 181 -4.06 2.57 11.67
C VAL A 181 -2.89 1.92 10.94
N TYR A 182 -3.16 1.45 9.73
CA TYR A 182 -2.18 0.95 8.77
C TYR A 182 -2.08 1.89 7.57
N ILE A 183 -0.87 2.00 7.01
CA ILE A 183 -0.64 2.67 5.74
C ILE A 183 -0.26 1.61 4.70
N ILE A 184 -0.88 1.68 3.51
CA ILE A 184 -0.71 0.72 2.43
C ILE A 184 -0.23 1.40 1.14
N ASP A 185 0.19 0.59 0.16
CA ASP A 185 0.56 1.04 -1.20
C ASP A 185 1.80 1.95 -1.26
N PHE A 186 2.96 1.36 -1.00
CA PHE A 186 4.24 2.05 -1.01
C PHE A 186 4.89 2.08 -2.42
N ASP A 187 4.11 2.05 -3.50
CA ASP A 187 4.68 2.23 -4.85
C ASP A 187 5.36 3.59 -4.93
N ARG A 188 6.68 3.58 -5.19
CA ARG A 188 7.57 4.75 -5.13
C ARG A 188 7.70 5.39 -3.74
N GLY A 189 7.39 4.66 -2.66
CA GLY A 189 7.78 5.04 -1.31
C GLY A 189 9.30 4.98 -1.15
N GLU A 190 9.83 5.76 -0.20
CA GLU A 190 11.27 5.87 0.06
C GLU A 190 11.55 6.10 1.54
N LEU A 191 12.73 5.69 2.00
CA LEU A 191 13.29 6.18 3.26
C LEU A 191 14.16 7.41 2.96
N LYS A 192 13.79 8.55 3.56
CA LYS A 192 14.47 9.84 3.43
C LYS A 192 14.90 10.33 4.79
N VAL A 193 15.93 11.17 4.83
CA VAL A 193 16.23 11.93 6.04
C VAL A 193 14.99 12.78 6.38
N PRO A 194 14.47 12.71 7.62
CA PRO A 194 13.35 13.53 8.07
C PRO A 194 13.60 15.00 7.74
N ASN A 195 12.68 15.61 7.01
CA ASN A 195 12.77 17.01 6.63
C ASN A 195 11.35 17.61 6.53
N PRO A 196 11.11 18.77 7.17
CA PRO A 196 9.80 19.40 7.21
C PRO A 196 9.17 19.62 5.82
N GLN A 197 9.98 19.92 4.80
CA GLN A 197 9.49 20.24 3.45
C GLN A 197 8.75 19.07 2.81
N TRP A 198 9.34 17.86 2.79
CA TRP A 198 8.67 16.71 2.18
C TRP A 198 7.56 16.17 3.08
N GLN A 199 7.71 16.26 4.40
CA GLN A 199 6.68 15.83 5.37
C GLN A 199 5.41 16.68 5.22
N GLN A 200 5.56 18.01 5.12
CA GLN A 200 4.47 18.93 4.83
C GLN A 200 3.85 18.68 3.45
N SER A 201 4.67 18.35 2.44
CA SER A 201 4.16 17.97 1.12
C SER A 201 3.31 16.68 1.15
N ASN A 202 3.69 15.69 1.97
CA ASN A 202 2.89 14.49 2.22
C ASN A 202 1.55 14.82 2.90
N MET A 203 1.57 15.65 3.93
CA MET A 203 0.36 16.14 4.59
C MET A 203 -0.53 16.95 3.64
N ALA A 204 0.04 17.82 2.81
CA ALA A 204 -0.71 18.58 1.81
C ALA A 204 -1.37 17.66 0.78
N ARG A 205 -0.70 16.57 0.38
CA ARG A 205 -1.29 15.55 -0.51
C ARG A 205 -2.48 14.86 0.16
N LEU A 206 -2.33 14.46 1.43
CA LEU A 206 -3.42 13.88 2.19
C LEU A 206 -4.62 14.84 2.27
N LYS A 207 -4.40 16.12 2.60
CA LYS A 207 -5.44 17.16 2.60
C LYS A 207 -6.17 17.25 1.26
N ARG A 208 -5.44 17.26 0.15
CA ARG A 208 -6.04 17.29 -1.20
C ARG A 208 -6.93 16.08 -1.45
N SER A 209 -6.60 14.91 -0.89
CA SER A 209 -7.46 13.72 -1.04
C SER A 209 -8.79 13.85 -0.30
N PHE A 210 -8.82 14.45 0.90
CA PHE A 210 -10.07 14.79 1.58
C PHE A 210 -10.95 15.73 0.75
N LEU A 211 -10.37 16.85 0.27
CA LEU A 211 -11.10 17.83 -0.55
C LEU A 211 -11.63 17.23 -1.85
N LYS A 212 -10.82 16.38 -2.49
CA LYS A 212 -11.19 15.70 -3.73
C LYS A 212 -12.37 14.75 -3.53
N GLU A 213 -12.37 13.96 -2.46
CA GLU A 213 -13.45 13.00 -2.21
C GLU A 213 -14.71 13.70 -1.67
N GLN A 214 -14.58 14.83 -0.97
CA GLN A 214 -15.71 15.70 -0.62
C GLN A 214 -16.48 16.19 -1.86
N GLY A 215 -15.79 16.47 -2.97
CA GLY A 215 -16.43 16.86 -4.22
C GLY A 215 -16.98 15.69 -5.07
N ARG A 216 -16.69 14.43 -4.70
CA ARG A 216 -17.04 13.23 -5.48
C ARG A 216 -18.17 12.41 -4.89
N ASN A 217 -18.35 12.47 -3.58
CA ASN A 217 -19.30 11.65 -2.86
C ASN A 217 -20.45 12.52 -2.36
N SER A 218 -21.69 12.09 -2.59
CA SER A 218 -22.88 12.80 -2.09
C SER A 218 -22.96 12.79 -0.57
N VAL A 219 -22.41 11.76 0.06
CA VAL A 219 -22.28 11.63 1.51
C VAL A 219 -20.80 11.50 1.85
N PHE A 220 -20.27 12.46 2.59
CA PHE A 220 -18.89 12.45 3.07
C PHE A 220 -18.79 13.24 4.38
N ASN A 221 -18.57 12.54 5.48
CA ASN A 221 -18.70 13.04 6.84
C ASN A 221 -17.43 13.73 7.38
N TRP A 222 -16.57 14.21 6.50
CA TRP A 222 -15.38 14.99 6.86
C TRP A 222 -15.72 16.48 6.93
N GLN A 223 -15.20 17.14 7.96
CA GLN A 223 -15.34 18.58 8.14
C GLN A 223 -13.98 19.29 8.14
N SER A 224 -13.99 20.59 7.84
CA SER A 224 -12.78 21.41 7.86
C SER A 224 -12.11 21.44 9.25
N ASN A 225 -12.89 21.30 10.32
CA ASN A 225 -12.39 21.21 11.69
C ASN A 225 -11.62 19.91 11.95
N ASP A 226 -12.05 18.78 11.38
CA ASP A 226 -11.34 17.49 11.51
C ASP A 226 -9.92 17.59 11.01
N TRP A 227 -9.70 18.29 9.89
CA TRP A 227 -8.36 18.52 9.36
C TRP A 227 -7.52 19.44 10.25
N LYS A 228 -8.11 20.48 10.83
CA LYS A 228 -7.39 21.35 11.78
C LYS A 228 -6.92 20.51 12.98
N THR A 229 -7.80 19.69 13.53
CA THR A 229 -7.51 18.78 14.65
C THR A 229 -6.44 17.76 14.28
N LEU A 230 -6.59 17.04 13.16
CA LEU A 230 -5.61 16.06 12.68
C LEU A 230 -4.24 16.69 12.49
N ASN A 231 -4.17 17.85 11.83
CA ASN A 231 -2.91 18.53 11.57
C ASN A 231 -2.24 19.04 12.85
N ALA A 232 -3.02 19.55 13.82
CA ALA A 232 -2.50 19.96 15.12
C ALA A 232 -1.92 18.77 15.91
N LEU A 233 -2.66 17.65 15.99
CA LEU A 233 -2.20 16.42 16.64
C LEU A 233 -0.95 15.86 15.96
N TYR A 234 -0.91 15.89 14.63
CA TYR A 234 0.24 15.45 13.85
C TYR A 234 1.47 16.32 14.16
N SER A 235 1.33 17.64 14.14
CA SER A 235 2.43 18.57 14.46
C SER A 235 2.95 18.37 15.88
N GLN A 236 2.06 18.19 16.86
CA GLN A 236 2.45 17.90 18.25
C GLN A 236 3.26 16.61 18.34
N LYS A 237 2.86 15.55 17.64
CA LYS A 237 3.54 14.27 17.70
C LYS A 237 4.83 14.23 16.89
N LEU A 238 4.94 14.99 15.81
CA LEU A 238 6.15 15.07 14.98
C LEU A 238 7.31 15.74 15.73
N SER A 239 6.99 16.73 16.58
CA SER A 239 7.97 17.45 17.41
C SER A 239 8.37 16.75 18.70
N ALA A 240 7.79 15.58 19.00
CA ALA A 240 8.03 14.79 20.22
C ALA A 240 8.93 13.57 19.95
#